data_AF-A0AAV5TPK1-F1
#
_entry.id   AF-A0AAV5TPK1-F1
#
_cell.length_a   1.000
_cell.length_b   1.000
_cell.length_c   1.000
_cell.angle_alpha   90.00
_cell.angle_beta   90.00
_cell.angle_gamma   90.00
#
_symmetry.space_group_name_H-M   'P 1'
#
loop_
_entity.id
_entity.type
_entity.pdbx_description
1 polymer ?
#
loop_
_entity_poly.entity_id
_entity_poly.type
_entity_poly.pdbx_seq_one_letter_code
_entity_poly.pdbx_strand_id
1 'polypeptide(L)'
;SDFTLDEVARDNLYSQMAQLNDADLIAASYSLSDLVTQCTVGGSDCDGTSFTSFLHPQYGQCFSFTTNATITRPGMNQGLKMLITTHQDISSSSSIDLLPTTGIRLSVYTAGSFPSLDQRGVTMGVGLYSLIGLTKV
;
A
#
# COMPACT_ATOMS: atom_id res chain seq x y z
N SER A 1 -29.93 -4.24 -9.50
CA SER A 1 -28.54 -4.00 -9.91
C SER A 1 -27.78 -3.63 -8.65
N ASP A 2 -27.21 -4.64 -7.98
CA ASP A 2 -26.50 -4.48 -6.71
C ASP A 2 -25.20 -3.66 -6.89
N PHE A 3 -24.50 -3.93 -8.00
CA PHE A 3 -23.26 -3.28 -8.40
C PHE A 3 -23.32 -1.74 -8.45
N THR A 4 -24.46 -1.15 -8.82
CA THR A 4 -24.62 0.31 -8.90
C THR A 4 -24.76 0.95 -7.52
N LEU A 5 -25.22 0.21 -6.51
CA LEU A 5 -25.35 0.72 -5.15
C LEU A 5 -23.99 0.79 -4.46
N ASP A 6 -23.13 -0.22 -4.66
CA ASP A 6 -21.77 -0.25 -4.11
C ASP A 6 -20.88 0.86 -4.69
N GLU A 7 -21.02 1.13 -6.00
CA GLU A 7 -20.29 2.22 -6.66
C GLU A 7 -20.70 3.59 -6.10
N VAL A 8 -22.00 3.86 -5.97
CA VAL A 8 -22.50 5.11 -5.40
C VAL A 8 -22.11 5.26 -3.93
N ALA A 9 -22.17 4.18 -3.15
CA ALA A 9 -21.76 4.21 -1.74
C ALA A 9 -20.26 4.53 -1.60
N ARG A 10 -19.40 3.95 -2.44
CA ARG A 10 -17.96 4.22 -2.47
C ARG A 10 -17.65 5.67 -2.86
N ASP A 11 -18.33 6.21 -3.86
CA ASP A 11 -18.13 7.60 -4.27
C ASP A 11 -18.54 8.59 -3.17
N ASN A 12 -19.65 8.30 -2.48
CA ASN A 12 -20.07 9.08 -1.32
C ASN A 12 -19.04 9.03 -0.18
N LEU A 13 -18.44 7.86 0.08
CA LEU A 13 -17.39 7.71 1.07
C LEU A 13 -16.17 8.58 0.72
N TYR A 14 -15.69 8.51 -0.53
CA TYR A 14 -14.56 9.35 -0.96
C TYR A 14 -14.87 10.84 -0.88
N SER A 15 -16.10 11.23 -1.21
CA SER A 15 -16.54 12.62 -1.07
C SER A 15 -16.51 13.11 0.38
N GLN A 16 -16.88 12.26 1.34
CA GLN A 16 -16.83 12.59 2.76
C GLN A 16 -15.38 12.63 3.28
N MET A 17 -14.54 11.66 2.90
CA MET A 17 -13.13 11.64 3.28
C MET A 17 -12.37 12.86 2.77
N ALA A 18 -12.72 13.38 1.59
CA ALA A 18 -12.15 14.59 1.02
C ALA A 18 -12.47 15.87 1.84
N GLN A 19 -13.42 15.83 2.78
CA GLN A 19 -13.72 16.95 3.68
C GLN A 19 -12.93 16.90 4.99
N LEU A 20 -12.25 15.79 5.27
CA LEU A 20 -11.38 15.66 6.45
C LEU A 20 -10.05 16.37 6.22
N ASN A 21 -9.42 16.81 7.31
CA ASN A 21 -8.06 17.31 7.24
C ASN A 21 -7.05 16.15 7.21
N ASP A 22 -5.82 16.45 6.78
CA ASP A 22 -4.76 15.44 6.66
C ASP A 22 -4.43 14.75 8.00
N ALA A 23 -4.56 15.44 9.13
CA ALA A 23 -4.24 14.87 10.45
C ALA A 23 -5.25 13.79 10.86
N ASP A 24 -6.54 14.04 10.63
CA ASP A 24 -7.62 13.10 10.90
C ASP A 24 -7.52 11.89 9.98
N LEU A 25 -7.18 12.11 8.70
CA LEU A 25 -6.95 11.03 7.73
C LEU A 25 -5.75 10.15 8.10
N ILE A 26 -4.65 10.76 8.57
CA ILE A 26 -3.46 10.02 9.04
C ILE A 26 -3.81 9.23 10.30
N ALA A 27 -4.52 9.83 11.25
CA ALA A 27 -4.92 9.17 12.50
C ALA A 27 -5.87 7.98 12.27
N ALA A 28 -6.69 8.04 11.22
CA ALA A 28 -7.58 6.95 10.81
C ALA A 28 -6.90 5.91 9.89
N SER A 29 -5.66 6.15 9.44
CA SER A 29 -4.92 5.28 8.52
C SER A 29 -3.91 4.39 9.25
N TYR A 30 -3.37 3.40 8.52
CA TYR A 30 -2.27 2.57 9.02
C TYR A 30 -0.98 3.38 9.21
N SER A 31 -0.32 3.20 10.35
CA SER A 31 1.06 3.67 10.51
C SER A 31 2.05 2.74 9.81
N LEU A 32 3.28 3.23 9.55
CA LEU A 32 4.32 2.43 8.90
C LEU A 32 4.64 1.15 9.68
N SER A 33 4.69 1.24 11.02
CA SER A 33 5.00 0.10 11.90
C SER A 33 3.87 -0.92 11.98
N ASP A 34 2.62 -0.48 11.79
CA ASP A 34 1.48 -1.39 11.75
C ASP A 34 1.44 -2.16 10.43
N LEU A 35 1.78 -1.47 9.33
CA LEU A 35 1.72 -2.04 8.00
C LEU A 35 2.95 -2.89 7.66
N VAL A 36 4.16 -2.41 7.95
CA VAL A 36 5.43 -3.08 7.57
C VAL A 36 6.10 -3.61 8.83
N THR A 37 5.96 -4.91 9.06
CA THR A 37 6.51 -5.56 10.27
C THR A 37 7.96 -6.01 10.08
N GLN A 38 8.36 -6.35 8.86
CA GLN A 38 9.75 -6.69 8.53
C GLN A 38 10.11 -6.12 7.16
N CYS A 39 11.33 -5.62 7.02
CA CYS A 39 11.85 -5.14 5.73
C CYS A 39 13.35 -5.43 5.64
N THR A 40 13.76 -6.05 4.55
CA THR A 40 15.18 -6.27 4.22
C THR A 40 15.45 -5.98 2.76
N VAL A 41 16.62 -5.45 2.45
CA VAL A 41 17.13 -5.29 1.09
C VAL A 41 18.59 -5.74 1.03
N GLY A 42 18.90 -6.66 0.11
CA GLY A 42 20.27 -7.19 0.02
C GLY A 42 20.73 -7.99 1.25
N GLY A 43 19.80 -8.41 2.12
CA GLY A 43 20.09 -9.07 3.39
C GLY A 43 20.32 -8.14 4.58
N SER A 44 20.25 -6.82 4.39
CA SER A 44 20.29 -5.83 5.47
C SER A 44 18.90 -5.32 5.80
N ASP A 45 18.64 -5.04 7.08
CA ASP A 45 17.39 -4.42 7.52
C ASP A 45 17.24 -3.02 6.90
N CYS A 46 16.00 -2.68 6.52
CA CYS A 46 15.68 -1.35 6.02
C CYS A 46 15.70 -0.31 7.14
N ASP A 47 16.26 0.87 6.88
CA ASP A 47 16.10 2.01 7.78
C ASP A 47 14.69 2.61 7.61
N GLY A 48 14.05 3.00 8.71
CA GLY A 48 12.79 3.74 8.68
C GLY A 48 12.88 5.05 7.88
N THR A 49 14.07 5.66 7.79
CA THR A 49 14.32 6.84 6.94
C THR A 49 14.22 6.55 5.44
N SER A 50 14.25 5.28 5.04
CA SER A 50 14.08 4.84 3.64
C SER A 50 12.63 4.91 3.17
N PHE A 51 11.69 5.20 4.09
CA PHE A 51 10.27 5.31 3.81
C PHE A 51 9.79 6.76 3.82
N THR A 52 8.97 7.11 2.85
CA THR A 52 8.22 8.35 2.81
C THR A 52 6.73 8.05 2.75
N SER A 53 5.92 8.83 3.46
CA SER A 53 4.47 8.67 3.45
C SER A 53 3.80 9.77 2.63
N PHE A 54 2.69 9.43 1.98
CA PHE A 54 1.80 10.39 1.33
C PHE A 54 0.36 9.94 1.48
N LEU A 55 -0.58 10.89 1.45
CA LEU A 55 -2.01 10.57 1.48
C LEU A 55 -2.53 10.36 0.07
N HIS A 56 -3.20 9.21 -0.14
CA HIS A 56 -3.92 8.92 -1.37
C HIS A 56 -5.43 9.04 -1.11
N PRO A 57 -6.19 9.77 -1.94
CA PRO A 57 -7.62 10.01 -1.70
C PRO A 57 -8.46 8.73 -1.64
N GLN A 58 -8.01 7.69 -2.35
CA GLN A 58 -8.69 6.40 -2.40
C GLN A 58 -8.15 5.33 -1.44
N TYR A 59 -6.84 5.37 -1.10
CA TYR A 59 -6.17 4.29 -0.36
C TYR A 59 -5.71 4.72 1.05
N GLY A 60 -5.95 5.97 1.44
CA GLY A 60 -5.48 6.51 2.72
C GLY A 60 -3.97 6.75 2.73
N GLN A 61 -3.34 6.57 3.88
CA GLN A 61 -1.89 6.73 4.02
C GLN A 61 -1.11 5.63 3.28
N CYS A 62 -0.33 6.05 2.30
CA CYS A 62 0.54 5.19 1.50
C CYS A 62 2.01 5.39 1.90
N PHE A 63 2.81 4.34 1.73
CA PHE A 63 4.25 4.36 2.03
C PHE A 63 5.08 4.01 0.79
N SER A 64 6.10 4.81 0.54
CA SER A 64 7.05 4.69 -0.55
C SER A 64 8.40 4.31 0.00
N PHE A 65 8.96 3.19 -0.46
CA PHE A 65 10.31 2.77 -0.13
C PHE A 65 11.31 3.21 -1.20
N THR A 66 12.41 3.82 -0.78
CA THR A 66 13.55 4.15 -1.65
C THR A 66 14.84 3.70 -1.02
N THR A 67 15.78 3.20 -1.82
CA THR A 67 17.08 2.75 -1.33
C THR A 67 18.20 3.21 -2.25
N ASN A 68 19.33 3.57 -1.66
CA ASN A 68 20.60 3.80 -2.35
C ASN A 68 21.42 2.51 -2.48
N ALA A 69 20.89 1.36 -2.03
CA ALA A 69 21.57 0.09 -2.16
C ALA A 69 21.69 -0.31 -3.64
N THR A 70 22.92 -0.48 -4.11
CA THR A 70 23.19 -0.96 -5.47
C THR A 70 22.98 -2.48 -5.51
N ILE A 71 21.86 -2.92 -6.09
CA ILE A 71 21.60 -4.33 -6.34
C ILE A 71 22.42 -4.77 -7.56
N THR A 72 23.57 -5.39 -7.31
CA THR A 72 24.53 -5.79 -8.36
C THR A 72 24.23 -7.16 -8.98
N ARG A 73 23.41 -7.98 -8.31
CA ARG A 73 23.05 -9.33 -8.78
C ARG A 73 21.55 -9.55 -8.68
N PRO A 74 20.91 -10.08 -9.74
CA PRO A 74 19.51 -10.48 -9.64
C PRO A 74 19.35 -11.65 -8.67
N GLY A 75 18.25 -11.65 -7.90
CA GLY A 75 17.91 -12.75 -7.01
C GLY A 75 17.05 -12.31 -5.84
N MET A 76 16.20 -13.20 -5.34
CA MET A 76 15.27 -12.90 -4.24
C MET A 76 15.98 -12.48 -2.95
N ASN A 77 17.19 -12.99 -2.71
CA ASN A 77 17.99 -12.64 -1.52
C ASN A 77 18.66 -11.27 -1.63
N GLN A 78 18.79 -10.73 -2.85
CA GLN A 78 19.42 -9.44 -3.12
C GLN A 78 18.39 -8.32 -3.27
N GLY A 79 17.14 -8.67 -3.58
CA GLY A 79 16.04 -7.72 -3.73
C GLY A 79 15.44 -7.24 -2.42
N LEU A 80 14.34 -6.50 -2.55
CA LEU A 80 13.51 -6.05 -1.44
C LEU A 80 12.61 -7.20 -0.97
N LYS A 81 12.60 -7.45 0.34
CA LYS A 81 11.69 -8.39 1.00
C LYS A 81 10.98 -7.65 2.11
N MET A 82 9.65 -7.69 2.11
CA MET A 82 8.81 -7.06 3.12
C MET A 82 7.79 -8.05 3.65
N LEU A 83 7.54 -7.98 4.95
CA LEU A 83 6.39 -8.61 5.60
C LEU A 83 5.37 -7.52 5.89
N ILE A 84 4.22 -7.62 5.25
CA ILE A 84 3.14 -6.64 5.39
C ILE A 84 2.02 -7.26 6.22
N THR A 85 1.60 -6.53 7.26
CA THR A 85 0.54 -6.95 8.17
C THR A 85 -0.67 -6.07 7.97
N THR A 86 -1.82 -6.69 7.75
CA THR A 86 -3.11 -6.00 7.60
C THR A 86 -4.06 -6.51 8.66
N HIS A 87 -4.72 -5.61 9.39
CA HIS A 87 -5.75 -5.98 10.35
C HIS A 87 -7.08 -6.14 9.61
N GLN A 88 -7.54 -7.38 9.48
CA GLN A 88 -8.86 -7.70 8.93
C GLN A 88 -9.88 -7.95 10.04
N ASP A 89 -9.91 -7.08 11.06
CA ASP A 89 -11.00 -7.12 12.05
C ASP A 89 -12.28 -6.59 11.40
N ILE A 90 -12.90 -7.48 10.62
CA ILE A 90 -14.26 -7.35 10.11
C ILE A 90 -15.18 -7.62 11.30
N SER A 91 -15.32 -6.63 12.18
CA SER A 91 -16.40 -6.66 13.16
C SER A 91 -17.72 -6.67 12.39
N SER A 92 -18.43 -7.80 12.49
CA SER A 92 -19.58 -8.22 11.70
C SER A 92 -20.85 -7.40 11.94
N SER A 93 -20.75 -6.08 12.13
CA SER A 93 -21.88 -5.18 12.30
C SER A 93 -21.68 -3.75 11.77
N SER A 94 -20.48 -3.38 11.30
CA SER A 94 -20.20 -2.01 10.83
C SER A 94 -19.07 -1.90 9.81
N SER A 95 -18.66 -3.00 9.19
CA SER A 95 -17.66 -2.98 8.12
C SER A 95 -18.29 -2.42 6.84
N ILE A 96 -17.97 -1.15 6.56
CA ILE A 96 -18.17 -0.56 5.24
C ILE A 96 -17.25 -1.32 4.27
N ASP A 97 -17.74 -2.42 3.71
CA ASP A 97 -17.04 -3.23 2.69
C ASP A 97 -17.18 -2.58 1.30
N LEU A 98 -16.89 -1.27 1.23
CA LEU A 98 -16.95 -0.48 0.00
C LEU A 98 -15.61 -0.43 -0.73
N LEU A 99 -14.56 -0.98 -0.11
CA LEU A 99 -13.22 -1.06 -0.70
C LEU A 99 -13.13 -2.34 -1.54
N PRO A 100 -12.90 -2.24 -2.85
CA PRO A 100 -13.09 -3.35 -3.79
C PRO A 100 -12.09 -4.52 -3.65
N THR A 101 -11.13 -4.47 -2.72
CA THR A 101 -10.12 -5.52 -2.58
C THR A 101 -9.64 -5.70 -1.14
N THR A 102 -9.81 -6.90 -0.60
CA THR A 102 -9.09 -7.41 0.57
C THR A 102 -7.64 -7.71 0.21
N GLY A 103 -6.80 -6.68 0.07
CA GLY A 103 -5.42 -6.84 -0.40
C GLY A 103 -4.57 -5.59 -0.27
N ILE A 104 -3.30 -5.73 -0.66
CA ILE A 104 -2.30 -4.66 -0.67
C ILE A 104 -2.13 -4.17 -2.12
N ARG A 105 -2.12 -2.86 -2.33
CA ARG A 105 -1.84 -2.27 -3.64
C ARG A 105 -0.37 -1.84 -3.70
N LEU A 106 0.38 -2.37 -4.68
CA LEU A 106 1.80 -2.06 -4.88
C LEU A 106 2.01 -1.41 -6.25
N SER A 107 2.78 -0.32 -6.30
CA SER A 107 3.26 0.28 -7.55
C SER A 107 4.77 0.42 -7.52
N VAL A 108 5.42 0.10 -8.63
CA VAL A 108 6.86 0.31 -8.82
C VAL A 108 7.06 1.44 -9.82
N TYR A 109 7.84 2.43 -9.41
CA TYR A 109 8.02 3.67 -10.16
C TYR A 109 9.43 4.22 -9.95
N THR A 110 9.84 5.16 -10.81
CA THR A 110 11.15 5.80 -10.73
C THR A 110 11.18 6.82 -9.59
N ALA A 111 12.30 6.92 -8.87
CA ALA A 111 12.48 7.92 -7.83
C ALA A 111 12.19 9.35 -8.36
N GLY A 112 11.44 10.13 -7.57
CA GLY A 112 11.01 11.48 -7.95
C GLY A 112 9.79 11.56 -8.88
N SER A 113 9.23 10.43 -9.33
CA SER A 113 7.98 10.39 -10.09
C SER A 113 6.77 10.10 -9.20
N PHE A 114 5.57 10.48 -9.66
CA PHE A 114 4.34 10.23 -8.92
C PHE A 114 3.90 8.75 -9.00
N PRO A 115 3.61 8.09 -7.85
CA PRO A 115 3.13 6.71 -7.82
C PRO A 115 1.65 6.62 -8.22
N SER A 116 1.36 6.30 -9.47
CA SER A 116 -0.02 6.00 -9.89
C SER A 116 -0.41 4.56 -9.49
N LEU A 117 -1.15 4.42 -8.39
CA LEU A 117 -1.67 3.12 -7.91
C LEU A 117 -2.85 2.62 -8.76
N ASP A 118 -3.59 3.52 -9.40
CA ASP A 118 -4.76 3.15 -10.20
C ASP A 118 -4.35 2.61 -11.57
N GLN A 119 -3.38 3.25 -12.23
CA GLN A 119 -2.93 2.85 -13.57
C GLN A 119 -1.83 1.78 -13.55
N ARG A 120 -0.91 1.85 -12.58
CA ARG A 120 0.29 0.99 -12.53
C ARG A 120 0.37 0.11 -11.29
N GLY A 121 -0.67 0.12 -10.46
CA GLY A 121 -0.72 -0.72 -9.27
C GLY A 121 -1.02 -2.18 -9.60
N VAL A 122 -0.44 -3.06 -8.80
CA VAL A 122 -0.69 -4.50 -8.76
C VAL A 122 -1.31 -4.81 -7.40
N THR A 123 -2.39 -5.59 -7.38
CA THR A 123 -2.99 -6.06 -6.13
C THR A 123 -2.32 -7.35 -5.68
N MET A 124 -1.90 -7.40 -4.42
CA MET A 124 -1.34 -8.56 -3.75
C MET A 124 -2.36 -9.06 -2.72
N GLY A 125 -2.68 -10.35 -2.78
CA GLY A 125 -3.57 -10.98 -1.80
C GLY A 125 -2.90 -11.10 -0.43
N VAL A 126 -3.69 -11.08 0.64
CA VAL A 126 -3.23 -11.37 2.00
C VAL A 126 -3.17 -12.89 2.25
N GLY A 127 -2.34 -13.33 3.19
CA GLY A 127 -2.22 -14.75 3.57
C GLY A 127 -1.35 -15.63 2.67
N LEU A 128 -0.78 -15.08 1.59
CA LEU A 128 0.16 -15.77 0.70
C LEU A 128 1.44 -14.93 0.52
N TYR A 129 2.54 -15.57 0.11
CA TYR A 129 3.72 -14.85 -0.35
C TYR A 129 3.57 -14.51 -1.84
N SER A 130 4.04 -13.32 -2.21
CA SER A 130 4.04 -12.85 -3.61
C SER A 130 5.48 -12.55 -4.04
N LEU A 131 5.83 -12.96 -5.25
CA LEU A 131 7.16 -12.77 -5.84
C LEU A 131 7.03 -11.93 -7.11
N ILE A 132 7.70 -10.78 -7.13
CA ILE A 132 7.63 -9.83 -8.25
C ILE A 132 9.04 -9.64 -8.83
N GLY A 133 9.21 -10.05 -10.08
CA GLY A 133 10.41 -9.78 -10.86
C GLY A 133 10.26 -8.48 -11.64
N LEU A 134 11.28 -7.63 -11.61
CA LEU A 134 11.30 -6.36 -12.33
C LEU A 134 12.33 -6.42 -13.46
N THR A 135 11.96 -5.92 -14.63
CA THR A 135 12.88 -5.70 -15.76
C THR A 135 12.72 -4.26 -16.21
N LYS A 136 13.83 -3.52 -16.22
CA LYS A 136 13.85 -2.18 -16.81
C LYS A 136 13.97 -2.33 -18.32
N VAL A 137 12.96 -1.86 -19.04
CA VAL A 137 12.93 -1.80 -20.51
C VAL A 137 13.47 -0.46 -20.96
#